data_AF-K9CJV3-F1
#
_entry.id   AF-K9CJV3-F1
#
_cell.length_a   1.000
_cell.length_b   1.000
_cell.length_c   1.000
_cell.angle_alpha   90.00
_cell.angle_beta   90.00
_cell.angle_gamma   90.00
#
_symmetry.space_group_name_H-M   'P 1'
#
loop_
_entity.id
_entity.type
_entity.pdbx_description
1 polymer ?
#
loop_
_entity_poly.entity_id
_entity_poly.type
_entity_poly.pdbx_seq_one_letter_code
_entity_poly.pdbx_strand_id
1 'polypeptide(L)'
;MKIQDARPFLGTDNHSVTHGAAQRRKAPETVLSRAAEVFISKRGAKLQRDAAIPDDLLTPAELALAADEKEREDKQAKKAQAKEIEERIASDKTLSDEDKSILQKQADKLKKEGMTDEDKLAQLYKERGVWERRAENDTLAADERQAAFNMVQIYSGDISRLQFAMKGEEIHKMCLRTQAVQERADLEAAAQKEQEKVDDAINRPSGDEASALETLLRYEAQRKAAKDKAAASEAPASEGQSRKTST
;
A
#
# COMPACT_ATOMS: atom_id res chain seq x y z
N MET A 1 -7.85 -41.75 -44.78
CA MET A 1 -6.38 -41.94 -44.76
C MET A 1 -5.81 -41.52 -46.11
N LYS A 2 -4.96 -40.50 -46.11
CA LYS A 2 -3.82 -40.27 -47.03
C LYS A 2 -3.21 -38.92 -46.62
N ILE A 3 -2.20 -38.97 -45.77
CA ILE A 3 -1.28 -37.86 -45.48
C ILE A 3 -0.07 -38.11 -46.37
N GLN A 4 0.21 -37.21 -47.31
CA GLN A 4 1.40 -37.28 -48.17
C GLN A 4 2.59 -36.62 -47.45
N ASP A 5 3.61 -37.43 -47.20
CA ASP A 5 5.03 -37.23 -47.53
C ASP A 5 5.79 -36.01 -46.97
N ALA A 6 6.29 -36.20 -45.75
CA ALA A 6 7.70 -36.24 -45.33
C ALA A 6 8.82 -35.50 -46.13
N ARG A 7 9.47 -34.57 -45.37
CA ARG A 7 10.94 -34.28 -45.22
C ARG A 7 11.62 -33.42 -46.31
N PRO A 8 12.84 -32.91 -46.04
CA PRO A 8 13.31 -32.10 -44.91
C PRO A 8 14.01 -30.82 -45.43
N PHE A 9 14.10 -29.74 -44.65
CA PHE A 9 15.07 -28.67 -44.95
C PHE A 9 16.13 -28.64 -43.86
N LEU A 10 17.11 -29.56 -44.00
CA LEU A 10 18.48 -29.29 -43.57
C LEU A 10 19.10 -28.38 -44.63
N GLY A 11 19.40 -27.14 -44.24
CA GLY A 11 20.49 -26.37 -44.83
C GLY A 11 21.68 -26.42 -43.88
N THR A 12 22.56 -27.39 -44.08
CA THR A 12 23.99 -27.31 -43.74
C THR A 12 24.65 -26.55 -44.92
N ASP A 13 25.66 -25.68 -44.79
CA ASP A 13 26.96 -25.85 -44.15
C ASP A 13 27.69 -24.48 -44.00
N ASN A 14 28.36 -24.31 -42.84
CA ASN A 14 29.71 -23.75 -42.53
C ASN A 14 30.14 -22.38 -43.12
N HIS A 15 30.75 -21.43 -42.38
CA HIS A 15 32.07 -21.53 -41.73
C HIS A 15 32.33 -20.48 -40.63
N SER A 16 32.96 -20.96 -39.54
CA SER A 16 33.95 -20.36 -38.63
C SER A 16 33.83 -18.89 -38.16
N VAL A 17 33.61 -18.71 -36.85
CA VAL A 17 34.36 -17.71 -36.08
C VAL A 17 34.98 -18.40 -34.86
N THR A 18 36.30 -18.47 -34.88
CA THR A 18 37.18 -18.96 -33.83
C THR A 18 37.05 -18.16 -32.53
N HIS A 19 37.21 -18.89 -31.44
CA HIS A 19 37.23 -18.50 -30.03
C HIS A 19 37.76 -17.11 -29.65
N GLY A 20 37.03 -16.47 -28.73
CA GLY A 20 37.56 -15.41 -27.86
C GLY A 20 36.61 -15.09 -26.70
N ALA A 21 36.93 -15.62 -25.51
CA ALA A 21 36.48 -15.19 -24.18
C ALA A 21 34.97 -15.24 -23.80
N ALA A 22 34.62 -16.33 -23.12
CA ALA A 22 33.80 -16.38 -21.90
C ALA A 22 32.73 -15.30 -21.65
N GLN A 23 31.45 -15.66 -21.83
CA GLN A 23 30.42 -15.27 -20.87
C GLN A 23 29.21 -16.20 -20.94
N ARG A 24 28.96 -16.88 -19.81
CA ARG A 24 27.85 -17.82 -19.60
C ARG A 24 26.52 -17.11 -19.87
N ARG A 25 25.84 -17.46 -20.97
CA ARG A 25 24.42 -17.13 -21.16
C ARG A 25 23.61 -17.89 -20.12
N LYS A 26 23.08 -17.19 -19.12
CA LYS A 26 22.10 -17.75 -18.18
C LYS A 26 20.73 -17.83 -18.87
N ALA A 27 19.98 -18.88 -18.54
CA ALA A 27 18.65 -19.17 -19.04
C ALA A 27 17.65 -18.03 -18.77
N PRO A 28 16.60 -17.87 -19.61
CA PRO A 28 15.60 -16.81 -19.51
C PRO A 28 14.84 -16.77 -18.17
N GLU A 29 14.86 -17.86 -17.39
CA GLU A 29 14.30 -17.90 -16.03
C GLU A 29 14.97 -16.90 -15.06
N THR A 30 16.25 -16.59 -15.28
CA THR A 30 17.01 -15.72 -14.37
C THR A 30 16.68 -14.23 -14.48
N VAL A 31 16.03 -13.80 -15.57
CA VAL A 31 15.61 -12.40 -15.77
C VAL A 31 14.29 -12.13 -15.04
N LEU A 32 13.35 -13.09 -15.06
CA LEU A 32 12.09 -13.01 -14.33
C LEU A 32 12.34 -13.01 -12.80
N SER A 33 13.24 -13.87 -12.31
CA SER A 33 13.61 -13.88 -10.88
C SER A 33 14.23 -12.56 -10.42
N ARG A 34 15.04 -11.91 -11.28
CA ARG A 34 15.70 -10.64 -10.92
C ARG A 34 14.74 -9.46 -10.91
N ALA A 35 13.73 -9.44 -11.80
CA ALA A 35 12.66 -8.44 -11.76
C ALA A 35 11.78 -8.61 -10.52
N ALA A 36 11.46 -9.85 -10.13
CA ALA A 36 10.72 -10.14 -8.90
C ALA A 36 11.52 -9.78 -7.62
N GLU A 37 12.83 -10.00 -7.61
CA GLU A 37 13.70 -9.63 -6.48
C GLU A 37 13.86 -8.11 -6.27
N VAL A 38 13.77 -7.30 -7.32
CA VAL A 38 13.85 -5.83 -7.20
C VAL A 38 12.65 -5.27 -6.43
N PHE A 39 11.47 -5.87 -6.57
CA PHE A 39 10.26 -5.49 -5.82
C PHE A 39 10.35 -5.83 -4.33
N ILE A 40 11.14 -6.83 -3.94
CA ILE A 40 11.29 -7.29 -2.54
C ILE A 40 12.56 -6.72 -1.88
N SER A 41 13.45 -6.07 -2.64
CA SER A 41 14.69 -5.51 -2.12
C SER A 41 14.49 -4.24 -1.29
N LYS A 42 15.26 -4.09 -0.21
CA LYS A 42 15.35 -2.85 0.60
C LYS A 42 15.66 -1.61 -0.25
N ARG A 43 16.30 -1.77 -1.41
CA ARG A 43 16.55 -0.67 -2.36
C ARG A 43 15.31 -0.31 -3.20
N GLY A 44 14.51 -1.31 -3.58
CA GLY A 44 13.21 -1.08 -4.24
C GLY A 44 12.21 -0.42 -3.29
N ALA A 45 12.15 -0.86 -2.04
CA ALA A 45 11.31 -0.24 -1.01
C ALA A 45 11.74 1.19 -0.64
N LYS A 46 13.03 1.54 -0.80
CA LYS A 46 13.50 2.93 -0.65
C LYS A 46 13.09 3.79 -1.85
N LEU A 47 13.27 3.29 -3.07
CA LEU A 47 12.80 3.98 -4.29
C LEU A 47 11.29 4.22 -4.27
N GLN A 48 10.48 3.29 -3.75
CA GLN A 48 9.04 3.52 -3.58
C GLN A 48 8.70 4.58 -2.52
N ARG A 49 9.48 4.68 -1.43
CA ARG A 49 9.28 5.72 -0.41
C ARG A 49 9.76 7.10 -0.88
N ASP A 50 10.87 7.15 -1.59
CA ASP A 50 11.45 8.39 -2.13
C ASP A 50 10.68 8.86 -3.39
N ALA A 51 9.99 7.95 -4.07
CA ALA A 51 9.00 8.24 -5.12
C ALA A 51 7.57 8.24 -4.59
N ALA A 52 7.37 8.60 -3.32
CA ALA A 52 6.04 8.92 -2.82
C ALA A 52 5.50 10.04 -3.71
N ILE A 53 4.49 9.71 -4.51
CA ILE A 53 3.84 10.66 -5.39
C ILE A 53 3.30 11.76 -4.45
N PRO A 54 3.63 13.04 -4.68
CA PRO A 54 3.10 14.14 -3.89
C PRO A 54 1.57 14.07 -3.87
N ASP A 55 0.93 14.39 -2.74
CA ASP A 55 -0.54 14.39 -2.60
C ASP A 55 -1.24 15.16 -3.74
N ASP A 56 -0.61 16.21 -4.28
CA ASP A 56 -1.11 17.02 -5.40
C ASP A 56 -1.14 16.28 -6.76
N LEU A 57 -0.46 15.14 -6.87
CA LEU A 57 -0.41 14.28 -8.05
C LEU A 57 -1.13 12.94 -7.83
N LEU A 58 -1.76 12.74 -6.66
CA LEU A 58 -2.60 11.58 -6.39
C LEU A 58 -3.98 11.76 -7.02
N THR A 59 -4.51 10.68 -7.56
CA THR A 59 -5.91 10.66 -7.97
C THR A 59 -6.83 10.61 -6.73
N PRO A 60 -8.12 10.99 -6.82
CA PRO A 60 -9.03 10.94 -5.68
C PRO A 60 -9.07 9.57 -4.99
N ALA A 61 -9.00 8.48 -5.76
CA ALA A 61 -8.96 7.13 -5.19
C ALA A 61 -7.61 6.79 -4.52
N GLU A 62 -6.48 7.27 -5.07
CA GLU A 62 -5.17 7.13 -4.42
C GLU A 62 -5.11 7.90 -3.10
N LEU A 63 -5.70 9.09 -3.03
CA LEU A 63 -5.75 9.91 -1.82
C LEU A 63 -6.59 9.26 -0.71
N ALA A 64 -7.72 8.63 -1.09
CA ALA A 64 -8.54 7.86 -0.16
C ALA A 64 -7.76 6.66 0.41
N LEU A 65 -6.99 5.94 -0.42
CA LEU A 65 -6.14 4.84 0.05
C LEU A 65 -5.02 5.32 0.99
N ALA A 66 -4.39 6.45 0.69
CA ALA A 66 -3.37 7.04 1.55
C ALA A 66 -3.94 7.47 2.92
N ALA A 67 -5.17 8.01 2.95
CA ALA A 67 -5.85 8.35 4.19
C ALA A 67 -6.15 7.11 5.05
N ASP A 68 -6.63 6.03 4.43
CA ASP A 68 -6.88 4.74 5.09
C ASP A 68 -5.59 4.12 5.67
N GLU A 69 -4.48 4.25 4.97
CA GLU A 69 -3.16 3.80 5.44
C GLU A 69 -2.69 4.62 6.64
N LYS A 70 -2.81 5.95 6.57
CA LYS A 70 -2.48 6.85 7.68
C LYS A 70 -3.30 6.55 8.93
N GLU A 71 -4.61 6.28 8.80
CA GLU A 71 -5.43 5.90 9.95
C GLU A 71 -4.94 4.60 10.60
N ARG A 72 -4.48 3.62 9.80
CA ARG A 72 -3.88 2.39 10.33
C ARG A 72 -2.56 2.64 11.04
N GLU A 73 -1.71 3.50 10.48
CA GLU A 73 -0.45 3.90 11.11
C GLU A 73 -0.70 4.63 12.43
N ASP A 74 -1.66 5.55 12.49
CA ASP A 74 -2.05 6.26 13.71
C ASP A 74 -2.54 5.28 14.79
N LYS A 75 -3.37 4.29 14.42
CA LYS A 75 -3.81 3.23 15.35
C LYS A 75 -2.63 2.39 15.86
N GLN A 76 -1.69 2.04 14.98
CA GLN A 76 -0.47 1.30 15.36
C GLN A 76 0.45 2.12 16.26
N ALA A 77 0.61 3.42 15.99
CA ALA A 77 1.40 4.33 16.81
C ALA A 77 0.81 4.47 18.21
N LYS A 78 -0.52 4.63 18.32
CA LYS A 78 -1.22 4.64 19.63
C LYS A 78 -1.04 3.33 20.39
N LYS A 79 -1.07 2.18 19.71
CA LYS A 79 -0.79 0.86 20.30
C LYS A 79 0.66 0.74 20.79
N ALA A 80 1.62 1.28 20.03
CA ALA A 80 3.02 1.31 20.44
C ALA A 80 3.24 2.21 21.67
N GLN A 81 2.64 3.40 21.69
CA GLN A 81 2.66 4.31 22.84
C GLN A 81 2.04 3.66 24.08
N ALA A 82 0.92 2.95 23.93
CA ALA A 82 0.30 2.27 25.04
C ALA A 82 1.23 1.18 25.64
N LYS A 83 1.93 0.43 24.78
CA LYS A 83 2.93 -0.56 25.24
C LYS A 83 4.11 0.09 25.94
N GLU A 84 4.61 1.22 25.43
CA GLU A 84 5.70 1.97 26.05
C GLU A 84 5.31 2.46 27.46
N ILE A 85 4.08 2.97 27.63
CA ILE A 85 3.58 3.37 28.95
C ILE A 85 3.50 2.15 29.89
N GLU A 86 3.02 1.00 29.42
CA GLU A 86 2.97 -0.22 30.24
C GLU A 86 4.35 -0.75 30.62
N GLU A 87 5.30 -0.72 29.70
CA GLU A 87 6.70 -1.06 29.96
C GLU A 87 7.30 -0.09 30.98
N ARG A 88 6.97 1.20 30.91
CA ARG A 88 7.39 2.20 31.91
C ARG A 88 6.77 1.93 33.28
N ILE A 89 5.48 1.61 33.36
CA ILE A 89 4.82 1.21 34.62
C ILE A 89 5.49 -0.05 35.21
N ALA A 90 5.87 -1.01 34.37
CA ALA A 90 6.47 -2.27 34.82
C ALA A 90 7.95 -2.13 35.22
N SER A 91 8.72 -1.28 34.54
CA SER A 91 10.16 -1.11 34.75
C SER A 91 10.50 -0.06 35.82
N ASP A 92 9.70 0.99 35.94
CA ASP A 92 9.96 2.10 36.85
C ASP A 92 9.40 1.83 38.25
N LYS A 93 10.29 1.43 39.15
CA LYS A 93 9.97 1.17 40.57
C LYS A 93 9.86 2.44 41.41
N THR A 94 10.20 3.61 40.86
CA THR A 94 10.15 4.89 41.57
C THR A 94 8.80 5.58 41.48
N LEU A 95 7.92 5.09 40.59
CA LEU A 95 6.58 5.60 40.41
C LEU A 95 5.70 5.34 41.64
N SER A 96 5.01 6.38 42.10
CA SER A 96 3.94 6.27 43.11
C SER A 96 2.79 5.41 42.56
N ASP A 97 2.06 4.75 43.45
CA ASP A 97 0.89 3.95 43.06
C ASP A 97 -0.23 4.81 42.44
N GLU A 98 -0.29 6.10 42.80
CA GLU A 98 -1.18 7.09 42.15
C GLU A 98 -0.74 7.38 40.71
N ASP A 99 0.56 7.56 40.47
CA ASP A 99 1.10 7.79 39.13
C ASP A 99 0.91 6.55 38.25
N LYS A 100 1.10 5.34 38.80
CA LYS A 100 0.86 4.08 38.08
C LYS A 100 -0.61 3.98 37.66
N SER A 101 -1.54 4.36 38.52
CA SER A 101 -2.97 4.37 38.21
C SER A 101 -3.32 5.36 37.08
N ILE A 102 -2.72 6.55 37.09
CA ILE A 102 -2.91 7.55 36.04
C ILE A 102 -2.35 7.04 34.71
N LEU A 103 -1.12 6.53 34.71
CA LEU A 103 -0.48 5.97 33.51
C LEU A 103 -1.23 4.74 33.00
N GLN A 104 -1.74 3.88 33.88
CA GLN A 104 -2.53 2.71 33.46
C GLN A 104 -3.83 3.13 32.77
N LYS A 105 -4.54 4.15 33.29
CA LYS A 105 -5.72 4.70 32.62
C LYS A 105 -5.40 5.28 31.25
N GLN A 106 -4.26 5.95 31.12
CA GLN A 106 -3.80 6.48 29.83
C GLN A 106 -3.45 5.35 28.85
N ALA A 107 -2.73 4.32 29.31
CA ALA A 107 -2.43 3.13 28.53
C ALA A 107 -3.71 2.40 28.08
N ASP A 108 -4.67 2.20 28.98
CA ASP A 108 -5.95 1.56 28.68
C ASP A 108 -6.76 2.36 27.66
N LYS A 109 -6.74 3.70 27.76
CA LYS A 109 -7.38 4.59 26.78
C LYS A 109 -6.71 4.47 25.41
N LEU A 110 -5.39 4.56 25.35
CA LEU A 110 -4.63 4.42 24.11
C LEU A 110 -4.76 3.02 23.50
N LYS A 111 -4.87 1.96 24.32
CA LYS A 111 -5.18 0.61 23.86
C LYS A 111 -6.54 0.52 23.21
N LYS A 112 -7.57 1.13 23.81
CA LYS A 112 -8.93 1.16 23.25
C LYS A 112 -8.97 1.95 21.94
N GLU A 113 -8.29 3.08 21.87
CA GLU A 113 -8.23 3.91 20.66
C GLU A 113 -7.36 3.30 19.55
N GLY A 114 -6.30 2.58 19.90
CA GLY A 114 -5.41 1.89 18.96
C GLY A 114 -5.85 0.47 18.63
N MET A 115 -7.03 0.03 19.11
CA MET A 115 -7.52 -1.32 18.90
C MET A 115 -7.99 -1.49 17.45
N THR A 116 -7.32 -2.37 16.71
CA THR A 116 -7.75 -2.69 15.34
C THR A 116 -8.96 -3.62 15.35
N ASP A 117 -9.67 -3.72 14.24
CA ASP A 117 -10.84 -4.60 14.17
C ASP A 117 -10.44 -6.08 14.25
N GLU A 118 -9.22 -6.43 13.81
CA GLU A 118 -8.63 -7.75 14.04
C GLU A 118 -8.39 -8.00 15.54
N ASP A 119 -7.89 -7.01 16.29
CA ASP A 119 -7.70 -7.11 17.75
C ASP A 119 -9.06 -7.26 18.46
N LYS A 120 -10.08 -6.48 18.07
CA LYS A 120 -11.45 -6.58 18.60
C LYS A 120 -12.03 -7.96 18.35
N LEU A 121 -11.85 -8.48 17.14
CA LEU A 121 -12.29 -9.82 16.77
C LEU A 121 -11.63 -10.89 17.66
N ALA A 122 -10.32 -10.77 17.89
CA ALA A 122 -9.60 -11.68 18.79
C ALA A 122 -10.11 -11.61 20.24
N GLN A 123 -10.46 -10.41 20.73
CA GLN A 123 -11.06 -10.26 22.07
C GLN A 123 -12.43 -10.93 22.15
N LEU A 124 -13.30 -10.72 21.18
CA LEU A 124 -14.63 -11.35 21.13
C LEU A 124 -14.52 -12.89 21.12
N TYR A 125 -13.56 -13.46 20.37
CA TYR A 125 -13.31 -14.90 20.39
C TYR A 125 -12.86 -15.41 21.76
N LYS A 126 -11.99 -14.66 22.46
CA LYS A 126 -11.56 -15.03 23.82
C LYS A 126 -12.73 -15.01 24.79
N GLU A 127 -13.54 -13.96 24.76
CA GLU A 127 -14.70 -13.81 25.64
C GLU A 127 -15.74 -14.88 25.35
N ARG A 128 -16.05 -15.15 24.07
CA ARG A 128 -16.91 -16.26 23.66
C ARG A 128 -16.40 -17.60 24.22
N GLY A 129 -15.09 -17.87 24.12
CA GLY A 129 -14.50 -19.10 24.65
C GLY A 129 -14.55 -19.23 26.19
N VAL A 130 -14.66 -18.11 26.92
CA VAL A 130 -14.94 -18.15 28.37
C VAL A 130 -16.39 -18.57 28.61
N TRP A 131 -17.33 -18.02 27.85
CA TRP A 131 -18.75 -18.36 27.96
C TRP A 131 -19.08 -19.76 27.44
N GLU A 132 -18.41 -20.25 26.40
CA GLU A 132 -18.51 -21.63 25.90
C GLU A 132 -18.12 -22.62 26.99
N ARG A 133 -16.95 -22.43 27.62
CA ARG A 133 -16.52 -23.27 28.75
C ARG A 133 -17.49 -23.22 29.93
N ARG A 134 -18.14 -22.07 30.16
CA ARG A 134 -19.16 -21.94 31.20
C ARG A 134 -20.45 -22.66 30.80
N ALA A 135 -20.87 -22.59 29.55
CA ALA A 135 -22.06 -23.29 29.04
C ALA A 135 -21.88 -24.82 28.99
N GLU A 136 -20.64 -25.29 28.81
CA GLU A 136 -20.29 -26.71 28.82
C GLU A 136 -20.10 -27.28 30.24
N ASN A 137 -19.98 -26.42 31.27
CA ASN A 137 -19.77 -26.87 32.63
C ASN A 137 -21.07 -27.43 33.23
N ASP A 138 -21.15 -28.77 33.33
CA ASP A 138 -22.30 -29.50 33.87
C ASP A 138 -22.51 -29.33 35.39
N THR A 139 -21.60 -28.67 36.10
CA THR A 139 -21.74 -28.38 37.55
C THR A 139 -22.56 -27.13 37.86
N LEU A 140 -22.86 -26.30 36.85
CA LEU A 140 -23.66 -25.09 37.02
C LEU A 140 -25.16 -25.40 37.01
N ALA A 141 -25.93 -24.53 37.65
CA ALA A 141 -27.39 -24.62 37.61
C ALA A 141 -27.91 -24.41 36.17
N ALA A 142 -29.09 -24.97 35.87
CA ALA A 142 -29.63 -24.98 34.50
C ALA A 142 -29.90 -23.56 33.95
N ASP A 143 -30.29 -22.63 34.81
CA ASP A 143 -30.49 -21.21 34.51
C ASP A 143 -29.17 -20.49 34.21
N GLU A 144 -28.12 -20.75 35.00
CA GLU A 144 -26.78 -20.21 34.76
C GLU A 144 -26.17 -20.74 33.45
N ARG A 145 -26.40 -22.02 33.16
CA ARG A 145 -25.99 -22.65 31.91
C ARG A 145 -26.71 -22.02 30.71
N GLN A 146 -28.02 -21.80 30.83
CA GLN A 146 -28.81 -21.13 29.79
C GLN A 146 -28.33 -19.68 29.58
N ALA A 147 -28.00 -18.95 30.65
CA ALA A 147 -27.44 -17.61 30.55
C ALA A 147 -26.09 -17.62 29.82
N ALA A 148 -25.23 -18.60 30.10
CA ALA A 148 -23.96 -18.76 29.39
C ALA A 148 -24.17 -19.05 27.88
N PHE A 149 -25.13 -19.93 27.52
CA PHE A 149 -25.48 -20.16 26.11
C PHE A 149 -25.97 -18.89 25.40
N ASN A 150 -26.82 -18.09 26.06
CA ASN A 150 -27.28 -16.82 25.50
C ASN A 150 -26.11 -15.86 25.25
N MET A 151 -25.11 -15.84 26.15
CA MET A 151 -23.89 -15.04 25.97
C MET A 151 -23.08 -15.53 24.79
N VAL A 152 -22.87 -16.84 24.63
CA VAL A 152 -22.17 -17.39 23.46
C VAL A 152 -22.83 -16.95 22.16
N GLN A 153 -24.17 -16.94 22.10
CA GLN A 153 -24.91 -16.47 20.92
C GLN A 153 -24.73 -14.98 20.65
N ILE A 154 -24.75 -14.15 21.70
CA ILE A 154 -24.51 -12.70 21.55
C ILE A 154 -23.11 -12.44 21.00
N TYR A 155 -22.07 -13.04 21.59
CA TYR A 155 -20.70 -12.92 21.07
C TYR A 155 -20.54 -13.49 19.66
N SER A 156 -21.23 -14.59 19.34
CA SER A 156 -21.25 -15.13 17.97
C SER A 156 -21.86 -14.14 16.96
N GLY A 157 -22.94 -13.47 17.35
CA GLY A 157 -23.55 -12.40 16.56
C GLY A 157 -22.62 -11.20 16.37
N ASP A 158 -21.95 -10.76 17.44
CA ASP A 158 -20.97 -9.66 17.38
C ASP A 158 -19.77 -10.00 16.50
N ILE A 159 -19.22 -11.21 16.62
CA ILE A 159 -18.16 -11.72 15.74
C ILE A 159 -18.61 -11.69 14.28
N SER A 160 -19.81 -12.16 13.98
CA SER A 160 -20.33 -12.21 12.61
C SER A 160 -20.53 -10.80 12.03
N ARG A 161 -21.07 -9.87 12.82
CA ARG A 161 -21.22 -8.46 12.43
C ARG A 161 -19.87 -7.82 12.13
N LEU A 162 -18.89 -8.01 13.01
CA LEU A 162 -17.55 -7.45 12.84
C LEU A 162 -16.86 -8.04 11.61
N GLN A 163 -16.95 -9.35 11.39
CA GLN A 163 -16.42 -9.99 10.18
C GLN A 163 -17.05 -9.44 8.90
N PHE A 164 -18.37 -9.18 8.92
CA PHE A 164 -19.05 -8.59 7.77
C PHE A 164 -18.56 -7.17 7.50
N ALA A 165 -18.43 -6.34 8.55
CA ALA A 165 -17.88 -4.99 8.42
C ALA A 165 -16.45 -5.01 7.84
N MET A 166 -15.56 -5.86 8.39
CA MET A 166 -14.19 -6.02 7.91
C MET A 166 -14.12 -6.44 6.44
N LYS A 167 -14.97 -7.40 6.01
CA LYS A 167 -15.08 -7.78 4.60
C LYS A 167 -15.56 -6.62 3.72
N GLY A 168 -16.51 -5.83 4.21
CA GLY A 168 -16.99 -4.64 3.53
C GLY A 168 -15.89 -3.61 3.30
N GLU A 169 -15.08 -3.34 4.33
CA GLU A 169 -13.92 -2.44 4.22
C GLU A 169 -12.85 -2.98 3.27
N GLU A 170 -12.60 -4.29 3.28
CA GLU A 170 -11.66 -4.92 2.35
C GLU A 170 -12.11 -4.80 0.89
N ILE A 171 -13.41 -5.03 0.63
CA ILE A 171 -14.02 -4.82 -0.69
C ILE A 171 -13.93 -3.35 -1.08
N HIS A 172 -14.22 -2.42 -0.15
CA HIS A 172 -14.11 -0.99 -0.41
C HIS A 172 -12.69 -0.59 -0.84
N LYS A 173 -11.68 -1.07 -0.11
CA LYS A 173 -10.26 -0.84 -0.46
C LYS A 173 -9.89 -1.45 -1.81
N MET A 174 -10.39 -2.64 -2.12
CA MET A 174 -10.19 -3.26 -3.42
C MET A 174 -10.83 -2.43 -4.56
N CYS A 175 -12.04 -1.90 -4.34
CA CYS A 175 -12.70 -1.01 -5.29
C CYS A 175 -11.91 0.29 -5.49
N LEU A 176 -11.44 0.92 -4.41
CA LEU A 176 -10.58 2.10 -4.49
C LEU A 176 -9.29 1.83 -5.26
N ARG A 177 -8.64 0.68 -5.05
CA ARG A 177 -7.44 0.29 -5.82
C ARG A 177 -7.75 0.15 -7.31
N THR A 178 -8.87 -0.49 -7.63
CA THR A 178 -9.31 -0.63 -9.03
C THR A 178 -9.60 0.74 -9.64
N GLN A 179 -10.26 1.62 -8.89
CA GLN A 179 -10.57 2.97 -9.32
C GLN A 179 -9.30 3.81 -9.53
N ALA A 180 -8.33 3.72 -8.63
CA ALA A 180 -7.04 4.41 -8.77
C ALA A 180 -6.32 4.02 -10.06
N VAL A 181 -6.31 2.71 -10.40
CA VAL A 181 -5.73 2.23 -11.66
C VAL A 181 -6.50 2.79 -12.87
N GLN A 182 -7.82 2.85 -12.80
CA GLN A 182 -8.64 3.40 -13.87
C GLN A 182 -8.40 4.90 -14.04
N GLU A 183 -8.36 5.68 -12.95
CA GLU A 183 -8.10 7.12 -12.98
C GLU A 183 -6.71 7.42 -13.55
N ARG A 184 -5.70 6.61 -13.21
CA ARG A 184 -4.37 6.69 -13.84
C ARG A 184 -4.42 6.40 -15.33
N ALA A 185 -5.09 5.33 -15.74
CA ALA A 185 -5.23 4.98 -17.15
C ALA A 185 -5.96 6.08 -17.95
N ASP A 186 -6.99 6.69 -17.38
CA ASP A 186 -7.74 7.78 -18.01
C ASP A 186 -6.90 9.05 -18.17
N LEU A 187 -6.08 9.38 -17.16
CA LEU A 187 -5.11 10.48 -17.24
C LEU A 187 -4.03 10.22 -18.30
N GLU A 188 -3.51 9.00 -18.38
CA GLU A 188 -2.54 8.61 -19.40
C GLU A 188 -3.15 8.64 -20.81
N ALA A 189 -4.38 8.17 -20.97
CA ALA A 189 -5.10 8.23 -22.25
C ALA A 189 -5.39 9.67 -22.67
N ALA A 190 -5.73 10.56 -21.72
CA ALA A 190 -5.89 11.99 -22.00
C ALA A 190 -4.56 12.62 -22.43
N ALA A 191 -3.47 12.30 -21.76
CA ALA A 191 -2.12 12.77 -22.13
C ALA A 191 -1.69 12.27 -23.51
N GLN A 192 -2.00 11.01 -23.84
CA GLN A 192 -1.73 10.44 -25.18
C GLN A 192 -2.55 11.13 -26.27
N LYS A 193 -3.83 11.44 -26.03
CA LYS A 193 -4.65 12.19 -27.00
C LYS A 193 -4.15 13.61 -27.22
N GLU A 194 -3.68 14.29 -26.17
CA GLU A 194 -3.04 15.60 -26.33
C GLU A 194 -1.72 15.50 -27.10
N GLN A 195 -0.92 14.44 -26.85
CA GLN A 195 0.28 14.16 -27.65
C GLN A 195 -0.07 13.89 -29.11
N GLU A 196 -1.10 13.09 -29.40
CA GLU A 196 -1.53 12.78 -30.76
C GLU A 196 -1.99 14.04 -31.50
N LYS A 197 -2.71 14.97 -30.83
CA LYS A 197 -3.05 16.27 -31.42
C LYS A 197 -1.83 17.12 -31.76
N VAL A 198 -0.80 17.07 -30.90
CA VAL A 198 0.47 17.76 -31.15
C VAL A 198 1.19 17.11 -32.33
N ASP A 199 1.26 15.78 -32.37
CA ASP A 199 1.89 15.04 -33.47
C ASP A 199 1.15 15.24 -34.80
N ASP A 200 -0.18 15.28 -34.79
CA ASP A 200 -1.02 15.60 -35.95
C ASP A 200 -0.80 17.05 -36.40
N ALA A 201 -0.71 18.01 -35.48
CA ALA A 201 -0.44 19.41 -35.80
C ALA A 201 0.95 19.60 -36.43
N ILE A 202 1.94 18.82 -36.00
CA ILE A 202 3.30 18.82 -36.55
C ILE A 202 3.35 18.14 -37.92
N ASN A 203 2.70 16.98 -38.07
CA ASN A 203 2.80 16.15 -39.27
C ASN A 203 1.76 16.53 -40.35
N ARG A 204 0.85 17.47 -40.07
CA ARG A 204 -0.15 17.93 -41.05
C ARG A 204 0.57 18.55 -42.25
N PRO A 205 0.27 18.11 -43.49
CA PRO A 205 0.78 18.74 -44.70
C PRO A 205 0.09 20.09 -44.91
N SER A 206 0.57 21.12 -44.21
CA SER A 206 0.06 22.48 -44.24
C SER A 206 1.25 23.42 -44.19
N GLY A 207 1.34 24.36 -45.14
CA GLY A 207 2.50 25.26 -45.30
C GLY A 207 2.73 26.30 -44.19
N ASP A 208 2.18 26.07 -42.99
CA ASP A 208 2.27 26.97 -41.84
C ASP A 208 3.19 26.36 -40.76
N GLU A 209 4.46 26.16 -41.11
CA GLU A 209 5.51 25.62 -40.22
C GLU A 209 5.66 26.43 -38.91
N ALA A 210 5.34 27.73 -38.94
CA ALA A 210 5.34 28.59 -37.76
C ALA A 210 4.28 28.19 -36.72
N SER A 211 3.11 27.73 -37.16
CA SER A 211 2.01 27.28 -36.29
C SER A 211 2.33 25.92 -35.64
N ALA A 212 2.99 25.03 -36.38
CA ALA A 212 3.50 23.75 -35.87
C ALA A 212 4.62 23.95 -34.83
N LEU A 213 5.53 24.90 -35.05
CA LEU A 213 6.56 25.26 -34.08
C LEU A 213 5.98 25.88 -32.80
N GLU A 214 4.97 26.74 -32.92
CA GLU A 214 4.32 27.35 -31.75
C GLU A 214 3.58 26.30 -30.90
N THR A 215 2.92 25.33 -31.53
CA THR A 215 2.26 24.22 -30.83
C THR A 215 3.25 23.30 -30.13
N LEU A 216 4.39 22.97 -30.77
CA LEU A 216 5.50 22.27 -30.12
C LEU A 216 6.06 23.02 -28.92
N LEU A 217 6.37 24.31 -29.07
CA LEU A 217 6.91 25.13 -27.98
C LEU A 217 5.93 25.22 -26.80
N ARG A 218 4.63 25.35 -27.07
CA ARG A 218 3.59 25.34 -26.02
C ARG A 218 3.52 23.98 -25.32
N TYR A 219 3.61 22.89 -26.07
CA TYR A 219 3.62 21.53 -25.51
C TYR A 219 4.86 21.28 -24.65
N GLU A 220 6.05 21.65 -25.15
CA GLU A 220 7.30 21.54 -24.40
C GLU A 220 7.30 22.41 -23.13
N ALA A 221 6.76 23.63 -23.20
CA ALA A 221 6.61 24.49 -22.04
C ALA A 221 5.66 23.89 -20.98
N GLN A 222 4.54 23.31 -21.41
CA GLN A 222 3.60 22.63 -20.51
C GLN A 222 4.23 21.37 -19.88
N ARG A 223 4.96 20.57 -20.67
CA ARG A 223 5.63 19.36 -20.18
C ARG A 223 6.78 19.69 -19.24
N LYS A 224 7.54 20.75 -19.55
CA LYS A 224 8.58 21.27 -18.66
C LYS A 224 7.99 21.81 -17.36
N ALA A 225 6.89 22.57 -17.42
CA ALA A 225 6.20 23.03 -16.22
C ALA A 225 5.62 21.87 -15.38
N ALA A 226 5.10 20.82 -16.01
CA ALA A 226 4.66 19.61 -15.30
C ALA A 226 5.84 18.87 -14.64
N LYS A 227 6.98 18.80 -15.33
CA LYS A 227 8.20 18.19 -14.82
C LYS A 227 8.85 19.02 -13.70
N ASP A 228 8.82 20.34 -13.81
CA ASP A 228 9.31 21.26 -12.80
C ASP A 228 8.39 21.26 -11.57
N LYS A 229 7.07 21.10 -11.75
CA LYS A 229 6.13 20.86 -10.64
C LYS A 229 6.37 19.52 -9.95
N ALA A 230 6.68 18.46 -10.70
CA ALA A 230 7.06 17.17 -10.14
C ALA A 230 8.45 17.21 -9.44
N ALA A 231 9.39 18.00 -9.94
CA ALA A 231 10.72 18.15 -9.34
C ALA A 231 10.73 19.12 -8.14
N ALA A 232 9.88 20.15 -8.14
CA ALA A 232 9.74 21.08 -7.01
C ALA A 232 9.06 20.43 -5.80
N SER A 233 8.25 19.39 -6.01
CA SER A 233 7.70 18.55 -4.94
C SER A 233 8.63 17.42 -4.49
N GLU A 234 9.69 17.10 -5.26
CA GLU A 234 10.80 16.20 -4.89
C GLU A 234 11.96 16.92 -4.17
N ALA A 235 11.95 18.25 -4.05
CA ALA A 235 12.96 18.98 -3.31
C ALA A 235 12.80 18.73 -1.79
N PRO A 236 13.83 18.25 -1.08
CA PRO A 236 13.71 17.96 0.34
C PRO A 236 13.45 19.25 1.10
N ALA A 237 12.41 19.26 1.94
CA ALA A 237 12.29 20.14 3.07
C ALA A 237 13.38 19.80 4.10
N SER A 238 14.64 20.03 3.74
CA SER A 238 15.79 20.00 4.63
C SER A 238 16.75 21.11 4.23
N GLU A 239 16.55 22.30 4.78
CA GLU A 239 17.63 23.10 5.37
C GLU A 239 17.02 24.25 6.18
N GLY A 240 17.44 24.32 7.44
CA GLY A 240 16.82 25.14 8.47
C GLY A 240 17.19 26.61 8.40
N GLN A 241 16.32 27.44 8.97
CA GLN A 241 16.75 28.70 9.55
C GLN A 241 16.87 28.54 11.06
N SER A 242 18.07 28.19 11.50
CA SER A 242 18.63 28.79 12.72
C SER A 242 18.58 30.31 12.57
N ARG A 243 17.66 30.98 13.27
CA ARG A 243 17.86 32.37 13.69
C ARG A 243 18.11 32.37 15.19
N LYS A 244 19.40 32.44 15.51
CA LYS A 244 19.89 33.01 16.76
C LYS A 244 19.37 34.44 16.86
N THR A 245 18.74 34.79 17.97
CA THR A 245 18.82 36.13 18.55
C THR A 245 18.86 36.00 20.06
N SER A 246 20.07 35.97 20.61
CA SER A 246 20.33 36.52 21.93
C SER A 246 20.33 38.04 21.79
N THR A 247 19.51 38.74 22.56
CA THR A 247 19.92 39.80 23.50
C THR A 247 18.78 39.96 24.50
#